data_AF-A0A5M3XQN6-F1
#
_entry.id   AF-A0A5M3XQN6-F1
#
_cell.length_a   1.000
_cell.length_b   1.000
_cell.length_c   1.000
_cell.angle_alpha   90.00
_cell.angle_beta   90.00
_cell.angle_gamma   90.00
#
_symmetry.space_group_name_H-M   'P 1'
#
loop_
_entity.id
_entity.type
_entity.pdbx_description
1 polymer ?
#
loop_
_entity_poly.entity_id
_entity_poly.type
_entity_poly.pdbx_seq_one_letter_code
_entity_poly.pdbx_strand_id
1 'polypeptide(L)'
;MTDDRELTAAEIEAFQREGFFADEDEATAETYPRVFNRSAGFLYKRVVRPHEPLPPEYVTLPLTGLRGEDRMWIDLAVARWNMLWECAQFRRHFFSEEDLPEPMHEVADRGDVNVVFVPRTTSRFHEYAPLFHLLPRSTVQRQGLPLLRAGQWPYLVQTDPVDRFLPGDFEERLSRAWASTVWGHLNSGSGLNSFSGRDPIRILAHNLDFWLPAVTAAIQQILGDFPVVDADVEETPIPLQDGTFLKGVVAASPRMGGDLWCGEAEAAEVVRSTVDHADATGRLRGILEAVKANRVEDDFSGYWSYAREDFERKLHSKRSKVKVRFVELTDTIPVQGPETEVIADMVYSDFLALLDPRERQVVVLMNSGITKLAEIADLMGYKNHSPISKRLAHIREKAITHFGEQ
;
A
#
# COMPACT_ATOMS: atom_id res chain seq x y z
N MET A 1 -7.47 3.62 50.95
CA MET A 1 -6.67 2.43 50.63
C MET A 1 -7.61 1.42 50.02
N THR A 2 -7.86 1.57 48.72
CA THR A 2 -8.50 0.52 47.92
C THR A 2 -7.46 -0.56 47.72
N ASP A 3 -7.84 -1.78 48.06
CA ASP A 3 -7.04 -2.99 47.95
C ASP A 3 -6.78 -3.23 46.45
N ASP A 4 -5.57 -2.95 45.98
CA ASP A 4 -5.13 -3.21 44.60
C ASP A 4 -4.97 -4.73 44.45
N ARG A 5 -6.10 -5.43 44.32
CA ARG A 5 -6.11 -6.85 44.01
C ARG A 5 -5.53 -7.04 42.61
N GLU A 6 -4.41 -7.74 42.52
CA GLU A 6 -3.85 -8.18 41.23
C GLU A 6 -4.91 -9.00 40.47
N LEU A 7 -5.22 -8.56 39.25
CA LEU A 7 -6.15 -9.26 38.37
C LEU A 7 -5.59 -10.62 37.98
N THR A 8 -6.44 -11.64 37.99
CA THR A 8 -6.06 -12.96 37.49
C THR A 8 -5.88 -12.92 35.97
N ALA A 9 -5.10 -13.87 35.42
CA ALA A 9 -4.88 -13.96 33.98
C ALA A 9 -6.20 -14.10 33.18
N ALA A 10 -7.21 -14.76 33.75
CA ALA A 10 -8.53 -14.91 33.13
C ALA A 10 -9.33 -13.60 33.12
N GLU A 11 -9.21 -12.79 34.17
CA GLU A 11 -9.84 -11.47 34.23
C GLU A 11 -9.17 -10.49 33.27
N ILE A 12 -7.84 -10.50 33.20
CA ILE A 12 -7.09 -9.72 32.20
C ILE A 12 -7.55 -10.11 30.80
N GLU A 13 -7.61 -11.40 30.47
CA GLU A 13 -8.08 -11.86 29.16
C GLU A 13 -9.53 -11.44 28.88
N ALA A 14 -10.42 -11.50 29.87
CA ALA A 14 -11.80 -11.03 29.71
C ALA A 14 -11.87 -9.53 29.38
N PHE A 15 -11.11 -8.70 30.10
CA PHE A 15 -11.01 -7.26 29.82
C PHE A 15 -10.46 -6.98 28.42
N GLN A 16 -9.41 -7.71 28.02
CA GLN A 16 -8.83 -7.57 26.68
C GLN A 16 -9.84 -7.93 25.58
N ARG A 17 -10.62 -9.00 25.79
CA ARG A 17 -11.67 -9.41 24.85
C ARG A 17 -12.78 -8.37 24.75
N GLU A 18 -13.23 -7.82 25.87
CA GLU A 18 -14.28 -6.79 25.92
C GLU A 18 -13.86 -5.48 25.23
N GLY A 19 -12.58 -5.10 25.37
CA GLY A 19 -12.01 -3.94 24.69
C GLY A 19 -11.78 -4.16 23.19
N PHE A 20 -11.44 -5.38 22.77
CA PHE A 20 -11.06 -5.70 21.40
C PHE A 20 -12.26 -5.97 20.47
N PHE A 21 -13.24 -6.75 20.93
CA PHE A 21 -14.40 -7.11 20.11
C PHE A 21 -15.49 -6.04 20.18
N ALA A 22 -16.21 -5.87 19.08
CA ALA A 22 -17.47 -5.12 19.09
C ALA A 22 -18.55 -5.95 19.80
N ASP A 23 -19.40 -5.28 20.57
CA ASP A 23 -20.62 -5.91 21.06
C ASP A 23 -21.56 -6.18 19.87
N GLU A 24 -22.12 -7.39 19.79
CA GLU A 24 -23.00 -7.78 18.69
C GLU A 24 -24.30 -6.98 18.65
N ASP A 25 -24.78 -6.50 19.80
CA ASP A 25 -25.98 -5.68 19.92
C ASP A 25 -25.69 -4.21 19.57
N GLU A 26 -24.46 -3.74 19.81
CA GLU A 26 -24.03 -2.38 19.45
C GLU A 26 -23.54 -2.25 18.00
N ALA A 27 -23.13 -3.35 17.35
CA ALA A 27 -22.63 -3.38 15.98
C ALA A 27 -23.76 -3.29 14.93
N THR A 28 -24.50 -2.19 14.94
CA THR A 28 -25.58 -1.91 13.97
C THR A 28 -25.03 -1.33 12.66
N ALA A 29 -25.88 -1.26 11.62
CA ALA A 29 -25.49 -0.63 10.35
C ALA A 29 -25.18 0.87 10.46
N GLU A 30 -25.62 1.53 11.55
CA GLU A 30 -25.37 2.96 11.80
C GLU A 30 -24.06 3.20 12.57
N THR A 31 -23.57 2.19 13.30
CA THR A 31 -22.44 2.33 14.23
C THR A 31 -21.24 1.47 13.85
N TYR A 32 -21.41 0.52 12.93
CA TYR A 32 -20.38 -0.36 12.42
C TYR A 32 -20.38 -0.40 10.88
N PRO A 33 -19.20 -0.41 10.22
CA PRO A 33 -17.87 -0.33 10.82
C PRO A 33 -17.49 1.11 11.17
N ARG A 34 -16.42 1.29 11.96
CA ARG A 34 -16.01 2.61 12.46
C ARG A 34 -14.49 2.76 12.48
N VAL A 35 -14.00 3.92 12.06
CA VAL A 35 -12.62 4.37 12.28
C VAL A 35 -12.62 5.81 12.74
N PHE A 36 -11.74 6.13 13.68
CA PHE A 36 -11.55 7.49 14.16
C PHE A 36 -10.09 7.92 14.10
N ASN A 37 -9.88 9.23 14.17
CA ASN A 37 -8.58 9.86 14.32
C ASN A 37 -8.49 10.58 15.68
N ARG A 38 -7.31 10.52 16.29
CA ARG A 38 -6.96 11.38 17.43
C ARG A 38 -6.07 12.52 16.95
N SER A 39 -6.51 13.73 17.23
CA SER A 39 -5.81 14.95 16.85
C SER A 39 -4.52 15.19 17.65
N ALA A 40 -3.52 15.73 16.96
CA ALA A 40 -2.33 16.29 17.58
C ALA A 40 -2.62 17.50 18.48
N GLY A 41 -3.77 18.17 18.31
CA GLY A 41 -4.23 19.31 19.10
C GLY A 41 -4.34 19.04 20.61
N PHE A 42 -4.40 17.77 21.03
CA PHE A 42 -4.34 17.41 22.45
C PHE A 42 -2.95 17.67 23.08
N LEU A 43 -1.87 17.60 22.28
CA LEU A 43 -0.49 17.74 22.75
C LEU A 43 0.23 18.96 22.16
N TYR A 44 -0.15 19.38 20.97
CA TYR A 44 0.56 20.39 20.18
C TYR A 44 -0.37 21.56 19.88
N LYS A 45 0.12 22.78 20.12
CA LYS A 45 -0.58 24.00 19.70
C LYS A 45 -0.43 24.29 18.20
N ARG A 46 0.68 23.85 17.62
CA ARG A 46 1.02 24.04 16.21
C ARG A 46 1.75 22.82 15.68
N VAL A 47 1.51 22.52 14.41
CA VAL A 47 2.18 21.50 13.62
C VAL A 47 2.85 22.15 12.41
N VAL A 48 3.87 21.47 11.86
CA VAL A 48 4.47 21.85 10.58
C VAL A 48 3.61 21.24 9.50
N ARG A 49 2.86 22.02 8.73
CA ARG A 49 2.03 21.50 7.64
C ARG A 49 2.70 21.76 6.29
N PRO A 50 3.03 20.73 5.50
CA PRO A 50 3.56 20.92 4.16
C PRO A 50 2.48 21.42 3.19
N HIS A 51 2.90 22.20 2.19
CA HIS A 51 2.04 22.54 1.06
C HIS A 51 1.75 21.32 0.18
N GLU A 52 2.76 20.46 0.01
CA GLU A 52 2.70 19.23 -0.78
C GLU A 52 3.17 18.05 0.11
N PRO A 53 2.25 17.38 0.83
CA PRO A 53 2.60 16.21 1.61
C PRO A 53 2.95 15.03 0.68
N LEU A 54 4.07 14.35 0.95
CA LEU A 54 4.34 13.07 0.29
C LEU A 54 3.31 12.02 0.70
N PRO A 55 3.03 10.98 -0.10
CA PRO A 55 2.24 9.84 0.35
C PRO A 55 2.90 9.13 1.55
N PRO A 56 2.14 8.65 2.54
CA PRO A 56 2.69 7.94 3.68
C PRO A 56 3.07 6.50 3.32
N GLU A 57 4.26 6.08 3.75
CA GLU A 57 4.74 4.71 3.70
C GLU A 57 4.59 4.02 5.06
N TYR A 58 4.14 2.76 5.05
CA TYR A 58 3.98 1.98 6.27
C TYR A 58 5.27 1.24 6.59
N VAL A 59 5.84 1.49 7.75
CA VAL A 59 7.04 0.79 8.23
C VAL A 59 6.69 -0.03 9.46
N THR A 60 6.92 -1.35 9.36
CA THR A 60 6.62 -2.28 10.45
C THR A 60 7.77 -2.34 11.45
N LEU A 61 7.47 -2.24 12.74
CA LEU A 61 8.45 -2.41 13.83
C LEU A 61 8.27 -3.76 14.54
N PRO A 62 9.35 -4.49 14.87
CA PRO A 62 9.29 -5.76 15.59
C PRO A 62 8.95 -5.53 17.06
N LEU A 63 7.68 -5.31 17.30
CA LEU A 63 7.08 -4.92 18.57
C LEU A 63 6.76 -6.13 19.47
N THR A 64 6.67 -7.31 18.87
CA THR A 64 6.33 -8.59 19.48
C THR A 64 7.55 -9.21 20.19
N GLY A 65 7.68 -8.95 21.49
CA GLY A 65 8.76 -9.51 22.32
C GLY A 65 9.28 -8.56 23.41
N LEU A 66 9.04 -7.27 23.23
CA LEU A 66 9.36 -6.25 24.23
C LEU A 66 8.40 -6.33 25.42
N ARG A 67 8.91 -6.09 26.63
CA ARG A 67 8.13 -6.11 27.88
C ARG A 67 8.51 -4.92 28.76
N GLY A 68 7.60 -4.55 29.65
CA GLY A 68 7.86 -3.51 30.65
C GLY A 68 8.13 -2.14 30.04
N GLU A 69 9.13 -1.44 30.57
CA GLU A 69 9.44 -0.05 30.19
C GLU A 69 9.84 0.10 28.73
N ASP A 70 10.62 -0.85 28.17
CA ASP A 70 11.04 -0.79 26.76
C ASP A 70 9.85 -0.83 25.80
N ARG A 71 8.85 -1.68 26.09
CA ARG A 71 7.62 -1.75 25.31
C ARG A 71 6.86 -0.43 25.36
N MET A 72 6.69 0.11 26.56
CA MET A 72 5.98 1.37 26.80
C MET A 72 6.68 2.55 26.11
N TRP A 73 8.02 2.57 26.14
CA TRP A 73 8.82 3.58 25.48
C TRP A 73 8.60 3.60 23.96
N ILE A 74 8.71 2.44 23.31
CA ILE A 74 8.50 2.37 21.86
C ILE A 74 7.05 2.70 21.49
N ASP A 75 6.06 2.19 22.23
CA ASP A 75 4.64 2.50 21.98
C ASP A 75 4.37 4.01 22.10
N LEU A 76 4.99 4.68 23.08
CA LEU A 76 4.87 6.14 23.23
C LEU A 76 5.55 6.89 22.09
N ALA A 77 6.73 6.45 21.65
CA ALA A 77 7.45 7.06 20.53
C ALA A 77 6.66 6.92 19.22
N VAL A 78 6.10 5.74 18.95
CA VAL A 78 5.21 5.48 17.80
C VAL A 78 3.96 6.37 17.87
N ALA A 79 3.32 6.46 19.04
CA ALA A 79 2.15 7.32 19.23
C ALA A 79 2.49 8.80 18.97
N ARG A 80 3.58 9.32 19.53
CA ARG A 80 4.00 10.72 19.31
C ARG A 80 4.31 10.98 17.84
N TRP A 81 5.01 10.07 17.18
CA TRP A 81 5.36 10.18 15.76
C TRP A 81 4.12 10.17 14.87
N ASN A 82 3.30 9.13 14.97
CA ASN A 82 2.13 8.97 14.11
C ASN A 82 1.05 10.03 14.38
N MET A 83 0.93 10.54 15.61
CA MET A 83 -0.02 11.62 15.92
C MET A 83 0.29 12.90 15.12
N LEU A 84 1.55 13.14 14.79
CA LEU A 84 2.00 14.22 13.91
C LEU A 84 1.79 13.88 12.41
N TRP A 85 0.71 13.18 12.07
CA TRP A 85 0.46 12.75 10.70
C TRP A 85 0.39 13.93 9.71
N GLU A 86 -0.15 15.07 10.16
CA GLU A 86 -0.20 16.33 9.40
C GLU A 86 1.17 16.86 8.99
N CYS A 87 2.23 16.50 9.72
CA CYS A 87 3.58 16.91 9.39
C CYS A 87 4.19 16.14 8.21
N ALA A 88 3.55 15.05 7.78
CA ALA A 88 4.00 14.21 6.67
C ALA A 88 5.51 13.92 6.74
N GLN A 89 6.28 14.33 5.73
CA GLN A 89 7.72 14.12 5.64
C GLN A 89 8.54 14.90 6.68
N PHE A 90 7.97 15.93 7.32
CA PHE A 90 8.67 16.83 8.25
C PHE A 90 8.56 16.40 9.72
N ARG A 91 8.06 15.19 10.01
CA ARG A 91 7.90 14.68 11.39
C ARG A 91 9.21 14.66 12.19
N ARG A 92 10.33 14.33 11.54
CA ARG A 92 11.66 14.25 12.17
C ARG A 92 12.04 15.51 12.95
N HIS A 93 11.60 16.69 12.51
CA HIS A 93 11.93 17.96 13.15
C HIS A 93 11.34 18.15 14.56
N PHE A 94 10.41 17.30 14.99
CA PHE A 94 9.83 17.34 16.34
C PHE A 94 10.58 16.48 17.36
N PHE A 95 11.57 15.70 16.93
CA PHE A 95 12.23 14.69 17.76
C PHE A 95 13.74 14.92 17.78
N SER A 96 14.32 14.86 18.97
CA SER A 96 15.78 14.67 19.13
C SER A 96 16.15 13.20 18.96
N GLU A 97 17.45 12.90 18.87
CA GLU A 97 17.93 11.50 18.80
C GLU A 97 17.51 10.70 20.05
N GLU A 98 17.51 11.34 21.23
CA GLU A 98 17.12 10.72 22.50
C GLU A 98 15.60 10.48 22.61
N ASP A 99 14.78 11.14 21.79
CA ASP A 99 13.32 10.96 21.77
C ASP A 99 12.88 9.71 21.00
N LEU A 100 13.77 9.08 20.21
CA LEU A 100 13.42 7.99 19.31
C LEU A 100 14.15 6.69 19.66
N PRO A 101 13.44 5.55 19.75
CA PRO A 101 14.06 4.24 19.76
C PRO A 101 14.93 4.02 18.50
N GLU A 102 16.01 3.24 18.64
CA GLU A 102 16.96 2.95 17.56
C GLU A 102 16.30 2.54 16.22
N PRO A 103 15.30 1.63 16.17
CA PRO A 103 14.65 1.28 14.90
C PRO A 103 13.89 2.42 14.23
N MET A 104 13.39 3.38 15.00
CA MET A 104 12.73 4.58 14.47
C MET A 104 13.77 5.61 14.04
N HIS A 105 14.85 5.75 14.81
CA HIS A 105 15.96 6.65 14.53
C HIS A 105 16.59 6.39 13.15
N GLU A 106 16.88 5.13 12.81
CA GLU A 106 17.44 4.75 11.51
C GLU A 106 16.59 5.19 10.31
N VAL A 107 15.25 5.22 10.49
CA VAL A 107 14.32 5.67 9.46
C VAL A 107 14.25 7.19 9.44
N ALA A 108 14.22 7.81 10.63
CA ALA A 108 14.20 9.26 10.82
C ALA A 108 15.45 9.95 10.23
N ASP A 109 16.61 9.29 10.27
CA ASP A 109 17.88 9.81 9.76
C ASP A 109 18.01 9.76 8.22
N ARG A 110 17.05 9.13 7.53
CA ARG A 110 16.98 9.19 6.06
C ARG A 110 16.52 10.54 5.53
N GLY A 111 16.18 11.48 6.42
CA GLY A 111 15.77 12.83 6.11
C GLY A 111 14.24 12.98 6.11
N ASP A 112 13.73 13.83 5.23
CA ASP A 112 12.30 14.14 5.15
C ASP A 112 11.54 12.99 4.47
N VAL A 113 11.15 11.99 5.27
CA VAL A 113 10.37 10.82 4.83
C VAL A 113 8.99 10.79 5.50
N ASN A 114 7.93 10.54 4.73
CA ASN A 114 6.59 10.42 5.28
C ASN A 114 6.30 8.97 5.68
N VAL A 115 6.64 8.59 6.92
CA VAL A 115 6.48 7.22 7.42
C VAL A 115 5.43 7.12 8.52
N VAL A 116 4.56 6.13 8.44
CA VAL A 116 3.66 5.69 9.52
C VAL A 116 4.18 4.38 10.10
N PHE A 117 4.53 4.40 11.38
CA PHE A 117 5.02 3.19 12.05
C PHE A 117 3.87 2.31 12.52
N VAL A 118 3.93 1.02 12.25
CA VAL A 118 2.94 0.05 12.73
C VAL A 118 3.62 -1.16 13.37
N PRO A 119 2.98 -1.84 14.33
CA PRO A 119 3.52 -3.08 14.87
C PRO A 119 3.55 -4.16 13.80
N ARG A 120 4.68 -4.86 13.68
CA ARG A 120 4.77 -6.10 12.91
C ARG A 120 4.07 -7.23 13.66
N THR A 121 3.00 -7.75 13.07
CA THR A 121 2.23 -8.87 13.63
C THR A 121 2.18 -10.03 12.63
N THR A 122 1.85 -11.22 13.12
CA THR A 122 1.68 -12.42 12.29
C THR A 122 0.50 -12.25 11.34
N SER A 123 -0.57 -11.63 11.81
CA SER A 123 -1.77 -11.31 11.01
C SER A 123 -1.59 -10.13 10.05
N ARG A 124 -0.53 -9.33 10.19
CA ARG A 124 -0.37 -8.02 9.52
C ARG A 124 -1.57 -7.08 9.73
N PHE A 125 -2.33 -7.29 10.81
CA PHE A 125 -3.58 -6.56 11.08
C PHE A 125 -3.40 -5.04 11.05
N HIS A 126 -2.35 -4.50 11.67
CA HIS A 126 -2.16 -3.05 11.74
C HIS A 126 -1.84 -2.40 10.40
N GLU A 127 -1.26 -3.16 9.47
CA GLU A 127 -1.03 -2.70 8.10
C GLU A 127 -2.38 -2.59 7.37
N TYR A 128 -3.25 -3.59 7.54
CA TYR A 128 -4.53 -3.68 6.83
C TYR A 128 -5.75 -3.17 7.59
N ALA A 129 -5.56 -2.61 8.79
CA ALA A 129 -6.64 -2.10 9.63
C ALA A 129 -7.56 -1.10 8.88
N PRO A 130 -7.05 -0.16 8.05
CA PRO A 130 -7.90 0.71 7.24
C PRO A 130 -8.90 -0.04 6.34
N LEU A 131 -8.44 -1.14 5.70
CA LEU A 131 -9.27 -1.94 4.82
C LEU A 131 -10.26 -2.81 5.62
N PHE A 132 -9.81 -3.38 6.73
CA PHE A 132 -10.64 -4.19 7.61
C PHE A 132 -11.83 -3.39 8.16
N HIS A 133 -11.57 -2.18 8.65
CA HIS A 133 -12.60 -1.33 9.24
C HIS A 133 -13.47 -0.59 8.21
N LEU A 134 -13.41 -0.95 6.93
CA LEU A 134 -14.39 -0.59 5.92
C LEU A 134 -15.39 -1.71 5.63
N LEU A 135 -15.15 -2.92 6.16
CA LEU A 135 -15.98 -4.08 5.86
C LEU A 135 -17.34 -4.00 6.58
N PRO A 136 -18.46 -4.16 5.87
CA PRO A 136 -19.78 -4.29 6.48
C PRO A 136 -19.86 -5.51 7.40
N ARG A 137 -20.71 -5.45 8.44
CA ARG A 137 -20.88 -6.55 9.41
C ARG A 137 -21.17 -7.88 8.72
N SER A 138 -22.07 -7.85 7.74
CA SER A 138 -22.47 -9.03 6.97
C SER A 138 -21.30 -9.67 6.20
N THR A 139 -20.34 -8.87 5.74
CA THR A 139 -19.15 -9.36 5.02
C THR A 139 -18.11 -9.93 5.98
N VAL A 140 -17.88 -9.28 7.11
CA VAL A 140 -16.99 -9.78 8.18
C VAL A 140 -17.46 -11.14 8.68
N GLN A 141 -18.74 -11.26 9.04
CA GLN A 141 -19.33 -12.52 9.50
C GLN A 141 -19.31 -13.61 8.42
N ARG A 142 -19.64 -13.29 7.16
CA ARG A 142 -19.63 -14.24 6.03
C ARG A 142 -18.25 -14.86 5.80
N GLN A 143 -17.17 -14.10 6.04
CA GLN A 143 -15.80 -14.56 5.87
C GLN A 143 -15.20 -15.16 7.16
N GLY A 144 -15.99 -15.27 8.22
CA GLY A 144 -15.54 -15.79 9.51
C GLY A 144 -14.44 -14.93 10.14
N LEU A 145 -14.50 -13.61 9.94
CA LEU A 145 -13.67 -12.63 10.63
C LEU A 145 -14.40 -12.16 11.90
N PRO A 146 -13.68 -11.83 12.98
CA PRO A 146 -14.30 -11.31 14.20
C PRO A 146 -14.79 -9.87 14.03
N LEU A 147 -15.87 -9.48 14.71
CA LEU A 147 -16.30 -8.08 14.77
C LEU A 147 -15.40 -7.31 15.75
N LEU A 148 -14.64 -6.34 15.24
CA LEU A 148 -13.73 -5.50 16.04
C LEU A 148 -14.35 -4.12 16.27
N ARG A 149 -14.23 -3.57 17.48
CA ARG A 149 -14.99 -2.38 17.93
C ARG A 149 -14.83 -1.15 17.03
N ALA A 150 -13.63 -0.57 16.97
CA ALA A 150 -13.33 0.56 16.10
C ALA A 150 -11.85 0.56 15.75
N GLY A 151 -11.55 0.93 14.52
CA GLY A 151 -10.18 1.17 14.09
C GLY A 151 -9.71 2.56 14.49
N GLN A 152 -8.41 2.75 14.52
CA GLN A 152 -7.81 4.06 14.69
C GLN A 152 -6.79 4.30 13.59
N TRP A 153 -6.88 5.43 12.89
CA TRP A 153 -5.86 5.85 11.94
C TRP A 153 -5.30 7.25 12.26
N PRO A 154 -3.97 7.42 12.23
CA PRO A 154 -2.97 6.35 12.14
C PRO A 154 -2.96 5.52 13.44
N TYR A 155 -2.28 4.37 13.40
CA TYR A 155 -2.01 3.60 14.61
C TYR A 155 -1.28 4.48 15.64
N LEU A 156 -1.74 4.55 16.88
CA LEU A 156 -1.01 5.27 17.94
C LEU A 156 -0.45 4.29 18.96
N VAL A 157 -1.35 3.60 19.65
CA VAL A 157 -1.01 2.60 20.65
C VAL A 157 -2.13 1.58 20.69
N GLN A 158 -1.75 0.31 20.83
CA GLN A 158 -2.68 -0.75 21.19
C GLN A 158 -2.03 -1.62 22.26
N THR A 159 -2.73 -1.76 23.38
CA THR A 159 -2.25 -2.49 24.56
C THR A 159 -2.33 -4.01 24.41
N ASP A 160 -3.19 -4.49 23.52
CA ASP A 160 -3.56 -5.91 23.46
C ASP A 160 -2.97 -6.64 22.24
N PRO A 161 -2.49 -7.88 22.41
CA PRO A 161 -1.89 -8.67 21.34
C PRO A 161 -2.96 -9.16 20.35
N VAL A 162 -3.18 -8.41 19.26
CA VAL A 162 -4.18 -8.69 18.22
C VAL A 162 -4.13 -10.11 17.68
N ASP A 163 -2.93 -10.65 17.46
CA ASP A 163 -2.72 -11.99 16.89
C ASP A 163 -3.35 -13.10 17.73
N ARG A 164 -3.53 -12.89 19.04
CA ARG A 164 -4.16 -13.87 19.94
C ARG A 164 -5.65 -14.05 19.63
N PHE A 165 -6.29 -13.03 19.06
CA PHE A 165 -7.74 -12.99 18.84
C PHE A 165 -8.14 -13.10 17.37
N LEU A 166 -7.16 -13.05 16.47
CA LEU A 166 -7.38 -13.16 15.03
C LEU A 166 -7.17 -14.60 14.56
N PRO A 167 -7.89 -15.05 13.51
CA PRO A 167 -7.69 -16.36 12.93
C PRO A 167 -6.31 -16.47 12.27
N GLY A 168 -5.72 -17.68 12.24
CA GLY A 168 -4.40 -17.90 11.66
C GLY A 168 -4.31 -17.63 10.15
N ASP A 169 -5.44 -17.66 9.45
CA ASP A 169 -5.61 -17.32 8.03
C ASP A 169 -6.26 -15.93 7.84
N PHE A 170 -6.04 -15.01 8.79
CA PHE A 170 -6.65 -13.66 8.78
C PHE A 170 -6.44 -12.92 7.46
N GLU A 171 -5.22 -12.88 6.94
CA GLU A 171 -4.90 -12.16 5.69
C GLU A 171 -5.69 -12.70 4.49
N GLU A 172 -5.82 -14.03 4.38
CA GLU A 172 -6.60 -14.67 3.34
C GLU A 172 -8.09 -14.34 3.46
N ARG A 173 -8.65 -14.39 4.68
CA ARG A 173 -10.05 -14.02 4.95
C ARG A 173 -10.31 -12.56 4.63
N LEU A 174 -9.41 -11.66 5.03
CA LEU A 174 -9.49 -10.24 4.75
C LEU A 174 -9.41 -9.97 3.25
N SER A 175 -8.47 -10.61 2.55
CA SER A 175 -8.38 -10.54 1.08
C SER A 175 -9.69 -10.93 0.40
N ARG A 176 -10.34 -12.03 0.83
CA ARG A 176 -11.65 -12.45 0.29
C ARG A 176 -12.77 -11.47 0.64
N ALA A 177 -12.78 -10.95 1.87
CA ALA A 177 -13.75 -9.97 2.33
C ALA A 177 -13.66 -8.68 1.51
N TRP A 178 -12.45 -8.14 1.39
CA TRP A 178 -12.17 -6.94 0.64
C TRP A 178 -12.51 -7.09 -0.84
N ALA A 179 -12.05 -8.18 -1.48
CA ALA A 179 -12.38 -8.46 -2.87
C ALA A 179 -13.89 -8.49 -3.11
N SER A 180 -14.66 -9.10 -2.19
CA SER A 180 -16.13 -9.11 -2.26
C SER A 180 -16.75 -7.72 -2.12
N THR A 181 -16.14 -6.82 -1.34
CA THR A 181 -16.60 -5.44 -1.13
C THR A 181 -16.35 -4.57 -2.36
N VAL A 182 -15.14 -4.64 -2.94
CA VAL A 182 -14.78 -3.77 -4.08
C VAL A 182 -15.26 -4.29 -5.44
N TRP A 183 -15.60 -5.58 -5.54
CA TRP A 183 -15.89 -6.24 -6.82
C TRP A 183 -16.92 -5.51 -7.69
N GLY A 184 -17.99 -5.00 -7.07
CA GLY A 184 -19.06 -4.27 -7.77
C GLY A 184 -18.56 -3.03 -8.52
N HIS A 185 -17.48 -2.41 -8.03
CA HIS A 185 -16.83 -1.26 -8.67
C HIS A 185 -15.88 -1.66 -9.80
N LEU A 186 -15.27 -2.84 -9.71
CA LEU A 186 -14.32 -3.32 -10.71
C LEU A 186 -15.02 -3.94 -11.93
N ASN A 187 -16.04 -4.75 -11.67
CA ASN A 187 -16.70 -5.56 -12.69
C ASN A 187 -18.18 -5.72 -12.37
N SER A 188 -18.96 -4.70 -12.72
CA SER A 188 -20.41 -4.71 -12.55
C SER A 188 -21.07 -5.74 -13.47
N GLY A 189 -22.16 -6.36 -12.98
CA GLY A 189 -23.00 -7.25 -13.76
C GLY A 189 -22.61 -8.74 -13.75
N SER A 190 -21.40 -9.13 -13.36
CA SER A 190 -21.04 -10.54 -13.17
C SER A 190 -20.36 -10.74 -11.82
N GLY A 191 -20.75 -11.78 -11.08
CA GLY A 191 -20.20 -12.04 -9.74
C GLY A 191 -18.74 -12.52 -9.79
N LEU A 192 -18.03 -12.36 -8.67
CA LEU A 192 -16.62 -12.76 -8.54
C LEU A 192 -16.39 -14.26 -8.82
N ASN A 193 -17.36 -15.11 -8.47
CA ASN A 193 -17.33 -16.54 -8.73
C ASN A 193 -17.42 -16.91 -10.24
N SER A 194 -17.79 -15.96 -11.10
CA SER A 194 -17.87 -16.14 -12.54
C SER A 194 -16.50 -16.16 -13.24
N PHE A 195 -15.46 -15.79 -12.51
CA PHE A 195 -14.10 -15.67 -13.01
C PHE A 195 -13.19 -16.71 -12.37
N SER A 196 -12.21 -17.20 -13.12
CA SER A 196 -11.23 -18.16 -12.62
C SER A 196 -10.35 -17.50 -11.55
N GLY A 197 -9.67 -18.29 -10.72
CA GLY A 197 -8.71 -17.75 -9.75
C GLY A 197 -7.50 -17.07 -10.39
N ARG A 198 -7.33 -17.19 -11.71
CA ARG A 198 -6.25 -16.59 -12.50
C ARG A 198 -6.68 -15.32 -13.24
N ASP A 199 -7.96 -14.97 -13.22
CA ASP A 199 -8.45 -13.71 -13.82
C ASP A 199 -7.71 -12.52 -13.18
N PRO A 200 -7.06 -11.65 -13.98
CA PRO A 200 -6.25 -10.57 -13.43
C PRO A 200 -7.04 -9.57 -12.58
N ILE A 201 -8.31 -9.31 -12.90
CA ILE A 201 -9.16 -8.40 -12.13
C ILE A 201 -9.47 -9.01 -10.77
N ARG A 202 -9.73 -10.32 -10.73
CA ARG A 202 -9.90 -11.06 -9.48
C ARG A 202 -8.63 -11.05 -8.63
N ILE A 203 -7.45 -11.28 -9.21
CA ILE A 203 -6.17 -11.20 -8.50
C ILE A 203 -5.98 -9.80 -7.90
N LEU A 204 -6.23 -8.75 -8.69
CA LEU A 204 -6.13 -7.36 -8.23
C LEU A 204 -7.10 -7.05 -7.07
N ALA A 205 -8.34 -7.54 -7.15
CA ALA A 205 -9.33 -7.37 -6.08
C ALA A 205 -8.88 -8.01 -4.75
N HIS A 206 -8.11 -9.10 -4.83
CA HIS A 206 -7.56 -9.81 -3.66
C HIS A 206 -6.26 -9.23 -3.12
N ASN A 207 -5.56 -8.37 -3.87
CA ASN A 207 -4.27 -7.81 -3.47
C ASN A 207 -4.45 -6.62 -2.51
N LEU A 208 -4.39 -6.87 -1.20
CA LEU A 208 -4.57 -5.84 -0.17
C LEU A 208 -3.54 -4.70 -0.27
N ASP A 209 -2.29 -5.01 -0.63
CA ASP A 209 -1.20 -4.02 -0.74
C ASP A 209 -1.46 -3.03 -1.87
N PHE A 210 -2.13 -3.45 -2.96
CA PHE A 210 -2.56 -2.54 -4.03
C PHE A 210 -3.56 -1.48 -3.53
N TRP A 211 -4.42 -1.86 -2.58
CA TRP A 211 -5.48 -0.98 -2.07
C TRP A 211 -5.02 -0.09 -0.92
N LEU A 212 -3.92 -0.42 -0.24
CA LEU A 212 -3.45 0.29 0.94
C LEU A 212 -3.11 1.77 0.65
N PRO A 213 -2.37 2.13 -0.42
CA PRO A 213 -2.13 3.53 -0.76
C PRO A 213 -3.43 4.29 -1.05
N ALA A 214 -4.37 3.65 -1.75
CA ALA A 214 -5.62 4.28 -2.17
C ALA A 214 -6.57 4.57 -1.00
N VAL A 215 -6.72 3.63 -0.06
CA VAL A 215 -7.51 3.87 1.16
C VAL A 215 -6.85 4.91 2.05
N THR A 216 -5.51 4.93 2.09
CA THR A 216 -4.78 5.93 2.87
C THR A 216 -4.96 7.33 2.29
N ALA A 217 -4.96 7.46 0.96
CA ALA A 217 -5.27 8.73 0.29
C ALA A 217 -6.71 9.20 0.57
N ALA A 218 -7.68 8.28 0.58
CA ALA A 218 -9.06 8.58 0.95
C ALA A 218 -9.16 9.08 2.41
N ILE A 219 -8.45 8.44 3.34
CA ILE A 219 -8.36 8.87 4.75
C ILE A 219 -7.75 10.26 4.87
N GLN A 220 -6.62 10.51 4.20
CA GLN A 220 -5.96 11.81 4.23
C GLN A 220 -6.82 12.93 3.64
N GLN A 221 -7.64 12.62 2.62
CA GLN A 221 -8.61 13.56 2.09
C GLN A 221 -9.67 13.92 3.13
N ILE A 222 -10.31 12.93 3.78
CA ILE A 222 -11.30 13.16 4.86
C ILE A 222 -10.70 14.03 5.96
N LEU A 223 -9.50 13.67 6.41
CA LEU A 223 -8.81 14.42 7.45
C LEU A 223 -8.43 15.83 7.00
N GLY A 224 -8.13 16.03 5.71
CA GLY A 224 -7.88 17.33 5.11
C GLY A 224 -9.09 18.27 5.17
N ASP A 225 -10.29 17.73 5.36
CA ASP A 225 -11.53 18.51 5.48
C ASP A 225 -11.93 18.75 6.95
N PHE A 226 -11.25 18.13 7.92
CA PHE A 226 -11.54 18.34 9.34
C PHE A 226 -11.24 19.78 9.77
N PRO A 227 -12.06 20.36 10.66
CA PRO A 227 -11.87 21.71 11.16
C PRO A 227 -10.53 21.84 11.90
N VAL A 228 -9.98 23.05 11.93
CA VAL A 228 -8.72 23.34 12.62
C VAL A 228 -9.00 23.75 14.07
N VAL A 229 -8.18 23.25 15.00
CA VAL A 229 -8.20 23.68 16.41
C VAL A 229 -7.77 25.14 16.47
N ASP A 230 -8.49 25.99 17.22
CA ASP A 230 -8.16 27.42 17.36
C ASP A 230 -7.96 28.12 16.00
N ALA A 231 -8.98 28.09 15.15
CA ALA A 231 -8.94 28.56 13.76
C ALA A 231 -8.56 30.05 13.58
N ASP A 232 -8.55 30.84 14.65
CA ASP A 232 -8.14 32.25 14.63
C ASP A 232 -6.60 32.45 14.60
N VAL A 233 -5.83 31.36 14.72
CA VAL A 233 -4.37 31.42 14.73
C VAL A 233 -3.82 31.44 13.30
N GLU A 234 -3.21 32.55 12.90
CA GLU A 234 -2.61 32.69 11.56
C GLU A 234 -1.47 31.69 11.30
N GLU A 235 -1.46 31.16 10.08
CA GLU A 235 -0.35 30.35 9.55
C GLU A 235 0.89 31.23 9.38
N THR A 236 2.03 30.76 9.88
CA THR A 236 3.29 31.52 9.82
C THR A 236 4.42 30.69 9.22
N PRO A 237 5.40 31.31 8.54
CA PRO A 237 6.65 30.63 8.18
C PRO A 237 7.36 30.08 9.42
N ILE A 238 8.10 28.99 9.25
CA ILE A 238 8.85 28.35 10.34
C ILE A 238 10.31 28.84 10.31
N PRO A 239 10.76 29.63 11.29
CA PRO A 239 12.14 30.07 11.35
C PRO A 239 13.07 28.93 11.75
N LEU A 240 14.22 28.85 11.09
CA LEU A 240 15.32 27.96 11.43
C LEU A 240 16.35 28.70 12.30
N GLN A 241 17.22 27.94 12.98
CA GLN A 241 18.25 28.52 13.87
C GLN A 241 19.26 29.42 13.13
N ASP A 242 19.44 29.20 11.83
CA ASP A 242 20.33 30.00 10.98
C ASP A 242 19.68 31.32 10.49
N GLY A 243 18.45 31.61 10.92
CA GLY A 243 17.70 32.81 10.54
C GLY A 243 16.97 32.69 9.19
N THR A 244 17.06 31.54 8.51
CA THR A 244 16.27 31.25 7.31
C THR A 244 14.91 30.66 7.67
N PHE A 245 14.07 30.35 6.67
CA PHE A 245 12.77 29.71 6.87
C PHE A 245 12.74 28.34 6.22
N LEU A 246 12.10 27.37 6.89
CA LEU A 246 11.84 26.05 6.32
C LEU A 246 10.90 26.21 5.12
N LYS A 247 11.34 25.76 3.95
CA LYS A 247 10.61 25.93 2.68
C LYS A 247 9.53 24.87 2.53
N GLY A 248 8.46 25.20 1.81
CA GLY A 248 7.41 24.24 1.46
C GLY A 248 6.45 23.89 2.59
N VAL A 249 6.51 24.61 3.71
CA VAL A 249 5.75 24.35 4.93
C VAL A 249 5.26 25.62 5.59
N VAL A 250 4.23 25.48 6.43
CA VAL A 250 3.72 26.51 7.33
C VAL A 250 3.55 25.95 8.74
N ALA A 251 3.74 26.78 9.75
CA ALA A 251 3.28 26.47 11.09
C ALA A 251 1.78 26.76 11.15
N ALA A 252 0.97 25.73 11.35
CA ALA A 252 -0.48 25.83 11.40
C ALA A 252 -1.01 25.15 12.66
N SER A 253 -2.20 25.53 13.12
CA SER A 253 -2.86 24.78 14.19
C SER A 253 -3.27 23.38 13.69
N PRO A 254 -3.20 22.34 14.53
CA PRO A 254 -3.61 20.99 14.15
C PRO A 254 -5.10 20.92 13.82
N ARG A 255 -5.49 19.93 13.03
CA ARG A 255 -6.89 19.62 12.77
C ARG A 255 -7.51 18.91 13.97
N MET A 256 -8.80 19.10 14.17
CA MET A 256 -9.58 18.40 15.19
C MET A 256 -9.58 16.90 14.91
N GLY A 257 -9.82 16.09 15.94
CA GLY A 257 -10.00 14.65 15.81
C GLY A 257 -11.47 14.32 15.65
N GLY A 258 -11.79 13.11 15.24
CA GLY A 258 -13.18 12.71 15.02
C GLY A 258 -13.28 11.37 14.33
N ASP A 259 -14.52 10.96 14.07
CA ASP A 259 -14.81 9.80 13.25
C ASP A 259 -14.47 10.10 11.79
N LEU A 260 -13.64 9.25 11.19
CA LEU A 260 -13.40 9.27 9.74
C LEU A 260 -14.62 8.72 9.00
N TRP A 261 -15.22 7.68 9.59
CA TRP A 261 -16.54 7.16 9.23
C TRP A 261 -17.12 6.36 10.40
N CYS A 262 -18.45 6.33 10.46
CA CYS A 262 -19.23 5.50 11.36
C CYS A 262 -20.45 4.93 10.63
N GLY A 263 -20.57 3.60 10.61
CA GLY A 263 -21.66 2.89 9.95
C GLY A 263 -21.40 2.52 8.50
N GLU A 264 -22.26 1.66 7.95
CA GLU A 264 -22.11 1.06 6.62
C GLU A 264 -22.26 2.09 5.49
N ALA A 265 -23.08 3.13 5.69
CA ALA A 265 -23.32 4.16 4.68
C ALA A 265 -22.06 5.00 4.41
N GLU A 266 -21.45 5.54 5.47
CA GLU A 266 -20.22 6.32 5.38
C GLU A 266 -19.05 5.42 4.94
N ALA A 267 -18.93 4.20 5.47
CA ALA A 267 -17.91 3.25 5.02
C ALA A 267 -18.02 2.94 3.52
N ALA A 268 -19.24 2.81 2.98
CA ALA A 268 -19.45 2.61 1.54
C ALA A 268 -19.06 3.83 0.69
N GLU A 269 -19.16 5.05 1.23
CA GLU A 269 -18.62 6.27 0.60
C GLU A 269 -17.10 6.23 0.55
N VAL A 270 -16.45 5.84 1.65
CA VAL A 270 -15.00 5.71 1.71
C VAL A 270 -14.49 4.59 0.79
N VAL A 271 -15.21 3.49 0.65
CA VAL A 271 -14.91 2.44 -0.35
C VAL A 271 -14.94 3.02 -1.78
N ARG A 272 -15.95 3.84 -2.12
CA ARG A 272 -16.01 4.51 -3.44
C ARG A 272 -14.82 5.44 -3.64
N SER A 273 -14.54 6.29 -2.65
CA SER A 273 -13.38 7.19 -2.68
C SER A 273 -12.06 6.43 -2.83
N THR A 274 -11.92 5.28 -2.16
CA THR A 274 -10.76 4.39 -2.28
C THR A 274 -10.59 3.89 -3.72
N VAL A 275 -11.67 3.51 -4.39
CA VAL A 275 -11.62 3.10 -5.81
C VAL A 275 -11.23 4.26 -6.72
N ASP A 276 -11.73 5.47 -6.46
CA ASP A 276 -11.37 6.66 -7.23
C ASP A 276 -9.89 7.03 -7.05
N HIS A 277 -9.35 6.93 -5.83
CA HIS A 277 -7.93 7.13 -5.55
C HIS A 277 -7.04 6.06 -6.18
N ALA A 278 -7.49 4.80 -6.23
CA ALA A 278 -6.79 3.73 -6.93
C ALA A 278 -6.75 3.99 -8.45
N ASP A 279 -7.76 4.65 -9.01
CA ASP A 279 -7.71 5.09 -10.41
C ASP A 279 -6.74 6.24 -10.63
N ALA A 280 -6.79 7.27 -9.78
CA ALA A 280 -5.93 8.45 -9.89
C ALA A 280 -4.44 8.12 -9.76
N THR A 281 -4.07 7.21 -8.85
CA THR A 281 -2.68 6.85 -8.54
C THR A 281 -2.19 5.63 -9.33
N GLY A 282 -3.05 4.62 -9.52
CA GLY A 282 -2.69 3.32 -10.07
C GLY A 282 -3.16 3.07 -11.51
N ARG A 283 -3.85 4.03 -12.15
CA ARG A 283 -4.50 3.85 -13.47
C ARG A 283 -5.46 2.66 -13.49
N LEU A 284 -6.17 2.42 -12.40
CA LEU A 284 -7.08 1.29 -12.23
C LEU A 284 -8.01 1.09 -13.43
N ARG A 285 -8.69 2.13 -13.92
CA ARG A 285 -9.58 2.02 -15.09
C ARG A 285 -8.83 1.56 -16.33
N GLY A 286 -7.64 2.10 -16.56
CA GLY A 286 -6.78 1.66 -17.67
C GLY A 286 -6.40 0.18 -17.57
N ILE A 287 -6.06 -0.31 -16.38
CA ILE A 287 -5.81 -1.73 -16.12
C ILE A 287 -7.07 -2.56 -16.39
N LEU A 288 -8.22 -2.15 -15.85
CA LEU A 288 -9.49 -2.85 -16.03
C LEU A 288 -9.91 -2.92 -17.50
N GLU A 289 -9.77 -1.83 -18.24
CA GLU A 289 -10.08 -1.77 -19.67
C GLU A 289 -9.15 -2.68 -20.48
N ALA A 290 -7.84 -2.63 -20.21
CA ALA A 290 -6.86 -3.49 -20.88
C ALA A 290 -7.16 -4.98 -20.63
N VAL A 291 -7.47 -5.37 -19.39
CA VAL A 291 -7.83 -6.77 -19.09
C VAL A 291 -9.15 -7.15 -19.74
N LYS A 292 -10.20 -6.34 -19.60
CA LYS A 292 -11.53 -6.64 -20.18
C LYS A 292 -11.50 -6.76 -21.72
N ALA A 293 -10.64 -6.00 -22.38
CA ALA A 293 -10.47 -6.05 -23.83
C ALA A 293 -9.71 -7.30 -24.31
N ASN A 294 -8.86 -7.89 -23.47
CA ASN A 294 -7.97 -9.01 -23.83
C ASN A 294 -8.30 -10.31 -23.07
N ARG A 295 -9.52 -10.45 -22.56
CA ARG A 295 -9.94 -11.67 -21.85
C ARG A 295 -9.84 -12.90 -22.74
N VAL A 296 -9.46 -14.02 -22.12
CA VAL A 296 -9.42 -15.36 -22.72
C VAL A 296 -10.39 -16.30 -22.02
N GLU A 297 -10.65 -17.47 -22.62
CA GLU A 297 -11.56 -18.47 -22.04
C GLU A 297 -11.16 -18.90 -20.62
N ASP A 298 -9.86 -19.01 -20.36
CA ASP A 298 -9.27 -19.39 -19.06
C ASP A 298 -9.52 -18.35 -17.94
N ASP A 299 -9.92 -17.12 -18.27
CA ASP A 299 -10.28 -16.10 -17.28
C ASP A 299 -11.67 -16.37 -16.67
N PHE A 300 -12.49 -17.19 -17.31
CA PHE A 300 -13.83 -17.52 -16.82
C PHE A 300 -13.82 -18.79 -15.98
N SER A 301 -14.70 -18.83 -14.99
CA SER A 301 -14.96 -20.07 -14.27
C SER A 301 -15.95 -20.96 -15.06
N GLY A 302 -16.20 -22.16 -14.55
CA GLY A 302 -17.24 -23.05 -15.09
C GLY A 302 -18.67 -22.53 -14.91
N TYR A 303 -18.88 -21.43 -14.18
CA TYR A 303 -20.20 -20.87 -13.97
C TYR A 303 -20.66 -20.01 -15.16
N TRP A 304 -21.97 -20.02 -15.41
CA TRP A 304 -22.57 -19.10 -16.36
C TRP A 304 -22.55 -17.66 -15.82
N SER A 305 -22.23 -16.69 -16.68
CA SER A 305 -22.27 -15.27 -16.37
C SER A 305 -22.50 -14.42 -17.62
N TYR A 306 -23.02 -13.20 -17.44
CA TYR A 306 -23.19 -12.26 -18.54
C TYR A 306 -21.87 -11.92 -19.22
N ALA A 307 -20.79 -11.77 -18.45
CA ALA A 307 -19.46 -11.50 -19.02
C ALA A 307 -18.95 -12.64 -19.90
N ARG A 308 -19.22 -13.90 -19.51
CA ARG A 308 -18.88 -15.08 -20.31
C ARG A 308 -19.74 -15.15 -21.57
N GLU A 309 -21.05 -14.94 -21.44
CA GLU A 309 -21.96 -14.93 -22.59
C GLU A 309 -21.56 -13.85 -23.62
N ASP A 310 -21.24 -12.64 -23.16
CA ASP A 310 -20.79 -11.55 -24.03
C ASP A 310 -19.44 -11.86 -24.71
N PHE A 311 -18.53 -12.52 -24.00
CA PHE A 311 -17.28 -13.02 -24.58
C PHE A 311 -17.53 -14.06 -25.67
N GLU A 312 -18.32 -15.10 -25.38
CA GLU A 312 -18.67 -16.15 -26.34
C GLU A 312 -19.40 -15.57 -27.56
N ARG A 313 -20.30 -14.60 -27.36
CA ARG A 313 -21.01 -13.91 -28.45
C ARG A 313 -20.06 -13.11 -29.34
N LYS A 314 -19.06 -12.44 -28.77
CA LYS A 314 -18.02 -11.72 -29.52
C LYS A 314 -17.13 -12.69 -30.31
N LEU A 315 -16.75 -13.80 -29.69
CA LEU A 315 -15.89 -14.83 -30.29
C LEU A 315 -16.59 -15.56 -31.44
N HIS A 316 -17.87 -15.92 -31.28
CA HIS A 316 -18.65 -16.70 -32.25
C HIS A 316 -19.51 -15.84 -33.20
N SER A 317 -19.36 -14.51 -33.17
CA SER A 317 -20.08 -13.61 -34.07
C SER A 317 -19.75 -13.92 -35.54
N LYS A 318 -20.77 -14.19 -36.35
CA LYS A 318 -20.61 -14.46 -37.80
C LYS A 318 -19.98 -13.31 -38.58
N ARG A 319 -19.92 -12.09 -38.01
CA ARG A 319 -19.26 -10.91 -38.62
C ARG A 319 -17.81 -10.72 -38.15
N SER A 320 -17.42 -11.30 -37.02
CA SER A 320 -16.01 -11.31 -36.61
C SER A 320 -15.34 -12.46 -37.35
N LYS A 321 -14.61 -12.15 -38.43
CA LYS A 321 -13.68 -13.10 -39.05
C LYS A 321 -12.49 -13.30 -38.11
N VAL A 322 -12.73 -13.81 -36.90
CA VAL A 322 -11.66 -14.15 -35.95
C VAL A 322 -10.95 -15.37 -36.52
N LYS A 323 -9.85 -15.11 -37.23
CA LYS A 323 -8.90 -16.15 -37.60
C LYS A 323 -8.17 -16.50 -36.32
N VAL A 324 -8.58 -17.58 -35.65
CA VAL A 324 -7.82 -18.16 -34.53
C VAL A 324 -6.44 -18.53 -35.08
N ARG A 325 -5.44 -17.71 -34.76
CA ARG A 325 -4.03 -18.06 -34.90
C ARG A 325 -3.60 -18.58 -33.55
N PHE A 326 -3.31 -19.87 -33.47
CA PHE A 326 -2.47 -20.40 -32.42
C PHE A 326 -1.09 -19.78 -32.62
N VAL A 327 -0.80 -18.74 -31.84
CA VAL A 327 0.56 -18.24 -31.67
C VAL A 327 1.02 -18.89 -30.39
N GLU A 328 1.88 -19.90 -30.51
CA GLU A 328 2.72 -20.28 -29.38
C GLU A 328 3.56 -19.04 -29.06
N LEU A 329 3.28 -18.41 -27.92
CA LEU A 329 4.15 -17.38 -27.36
C LEU A 329 5.42 -18.10 -26.90
N THR A 330 6.37 -18.27 -27.81
CA THR A 330 7.74 -18.72 -27.48
C THR A 330 8.51 -17.68 -26.67
N ASP A 331 7.98 -16.46 -26.54
CA ASP A 331 8.54 -15.40 -25.71
C ASP A 331 7.57 -15.04 -24.59
N THR A 332 7.76 -15.69 -23.44
CA THR A 332 7.26 -15.18 -22.16
C THR A 332 8.01 -13.89 -21.83
N ILE A 333 7.39 -12.74 -22.12
CA ILE A 333 7.83 -11.46 -21.54
C ILE A 333 7.56 -11.57 -20.02
N PRO A 334 8.58 -11.49 -19.15
CA PRO A 334 8.36 -11.57 -17.71
C PRO A 334 7.52 -10.38 -17.24
N VAL A 335 6.38 -10.68 -16.61
CA VAL A 335 5.64 -9.69 -15.83
C VAL A 335 6.50 -9.32 -14.63
N GLN A 336 6.85 -8.04 -14.53
CA GLN A 336 7.75 -7.52 -13.50
C GLN A 336 7.12 -7.64 -12.11
N GLY A 337 7.86 -8.22 -11.17
CA GLY A 337 7.49 -8.27 -9.76
C GLY A 337 7.80 -6.95 -9.04
N PRO A 338 7.24 -6.76 -7.83
CA PRO A 338 7.34 -5.53 -7.03
C PRO A 338 8.76 -5.14 -6.57
N GLU A 339 9.79 -5.91 -6.92
CA GLU A 339 11.20 -5.62 -6.60
C GLU A 339 11.95 -4.85 -7.69
N THR A 340 11.25 -4.41 -8.74
CA THR A 340 11.89 -3.75 -9.88
C THR A 340 12.08 -2.26 -9.60
N GLU A 341 13.28 -1.86 -9.18
CA GLU A 341 13.68 -0.45 -9.04
C GLU A 341 13.53 0.30 -10.38
N VAL A 342 12.69 1.32 -10.40
CA VAL A 342 12.58 2.28 -11.50
C VAL A 342 13.58 3.40 -11.25
N ILE A 343 14.66 3.45 -12.04
CA ILE A 343 15.58 4.59 -12.05
C ILE A 343 15.60 5.21 -13.46
N ALA A 344 15.23 6.48 -13.54
CA ALA A 344 15.41 7.40 -14.67
C ALA A 344 14.68 7.05 -15.99
N ASP A 345 13.38 6.73 -15.93
CA ASP A 345 12.43 6.82 -17.06
C ASP A 345 12.85 6.13 -18.39
N MET A 346 13.68 5.08 -18.36
CA MET A 346 14.02 4.35 -19.57
C MET A 346 14.18 2.85 -19.34
N VAL A 347 13.50 2.08 -20.20
CA VAL A 347 13.38 0.62 -20.17
C VAL A 347 14.71 -0.06 -20.51
N TYR A 348 15.60 -0.17 -19.53
CA TYR A 348 16.89 -0.86 -19.68
C TYR A 348 16.74 -2.39 -19.72
N SER A 349 15.71 -2.94 -19.07
CA SER A 349 15.50 -4.39 -18.95
C SER A 349 15.11 -5.05 -20.27
N ASP A 350 14.22 -4.42 -21.04
CA ASP A 350 13.64 -5.05 -22.24
C ASP A 350 14.68 -5.12 -23.36
N PHE A 351 15.53 -4.10 -23.47
CA PHE A 351 16.65 -4.14 -24.40
C PHE A 351 17.71 -5.17 -23.98
N LEU A 352 18.02 -5.29 -22.69
CA LEU A 352 18.94 -6.33 -22.20
C LEU A 352 18.41 -7.75 -22.44
N ALA A 353 17.08 -7.94 -22.44
CA ALA A 353 16.46 -9.23 -22.76
C ALA A 353 16.68 -9.65 -24.22
N LEU A 354 16.79 -8.71 -25.16
CA LEU A 354 17.09 -8.96 -26.58
C LEU A 354 18.55 -9.34 -26.86
N LEU A 355 19.42 -9.14 -25.88
CA LEU A 355 20.85 -9.42 -26.00
C LEU A 355 21.15 -10.86 -25.58
N ASP A 356 22.12 -11.48 -26.25
CA ASP A 356 22.64 -12.77 -25.80
C ASP A 356 23.42 -12.61 -24.46
N PRO A 357 23.69 -13.70 -23.70
CA PRO A 357 24.34 -13.59 -22.40
C PRO A 357 25.71 -12.89 -22.43
N ARG A 358 26.46 -13.00 -23.53
CA ARG A 358 27.77 -12.37 -23.71
C ARG A 358 27.63 -10.92 -24.13
N GLU A 359 26.63 -10.57 -24.93
CA GLU A 359 26.27 -9.20 -25.29
C GLU A 359 25.80 -8.39 -24.06
N ARG A 360 24.94 -8.99 -23.21
CA ARG A 360 24.52 -8.38 -21.94
C ARG A 360 25.71 -8.04 -21.05
N GLN A 361 26.64 -8.98 -20.92
CA GLN A 361 27.85 -8.79 -20.12
C GLN A 361 28.69 -7.60 -20.62
N VAL A 362 28.77 -7.37 -21.94
CA VAL A 362 29.43 -6.18 -22.51
C VAL A 362 28.71 -4.89 -22.11
N VAL A 363 27.38 -4.84 -22.20
CA VAL A 363 26.59 -3.64 -21.84
C VAL A 363 26.69 -3.34 -20.34
N VAL A 364 26.62 -4.36 -19.48
CA VAL A 364 26.77 -4.22 -18.04
C VAL A 364 28.14 -3.66 -17.67
N LEU A 365 29.23 -4.18 -18.26
CA LEU A 365 30.59 -3.68 -18.02
C LEU A 365 30.77 -2.23 -18.45
N MET A 366 30.14 -1.83 -19.56
CA MET A 366 30.15 -0.43 -20.00
C MET A 366 29.35 0.49 -19.08
N ASN A 367 28.19 0.03 -18.59
CA ASN A 367 27.37 0.79 -17.65
C ASN A 367 28.06 0.95 -16.28
N SER A 368 28.87 -0.03 -15.85
CA SER A 368 29.71 0.08 -14.66
C SER A 368 30.96 0.95 -14.87
N GLY A 369 31.05 1.69 -15.98
CA GLY A 369 32.11 2.66 -16.25
C GLY A 369 33.33 2.12 -17.00
N ILE A 370 33.37 0.83 -17.36
CA ILE A 370 34.49 0.21 -18.06
C ILE A 370 34.27 0.38 -19.57
N THR A 371 34.89 1.40 -20.17
CA THR A 371 34.65 1.79 -21.56
C THR A 371 35.74 1.35 -22.54
N LYS A 372 36.86 0.81 -22.05
CA LYS A 372 37.98 0.35 -22.89
C LYS A 372 37.75 -1.08 -23.40
N LEU A 373 37.72 -1.25 -24.72
CA LEU A 373 37.45 -2.55 -25.37
C LEU A 373 38.46 -3.66 -25.00
N ALA A 374 39.73 -3.30 -24.77
CA ALA A 374 40.75 -4.25 -24.34
C ALA A 374 40.50 -4.76 -22.91
N GLU A 375 40.07 -3.88 -22.01
CA GLU A 375 39.78 -4.19 -20.61
C GLU A 375 38.53 -5.08 -20.48
N ILE A 376 37.50 -4.80 -21.29
CA ILE A 376 36.32 -5.67 -21.40
C ILE A 376 36.70 -7.04 -21.96
N ALA A 377 37.59 -7.09 -22.96
CA ALA A 377 38.03 -8.34 -23.56
C ALA A 377 38.78 -9.22 -22.55
N ASP A 378 39.68 -8.63 -21.77
CA ASP A 378 40.43 -9.32 -20.72
C ASP A 378 39.50 -9.84 -19.61
N LEU A 379 38.54 -9.02 -19.15
CA LEU A 379 37.54 -9.42 -18.14
C LEU A 379 36.61 -10.54 -18.61
N MET A 380 36.35 -10.62 -19.92
CA MET A 380 35.53 -11.67 -20.51
C MET A 380 36.33 -12.91 -20.97
N GLY A 381 37.65 -12.91 -20.79
CA GLY A 381 38.54 -14.03 -21.10
C GLY A 381 38.91 -14.17 -22.59
N TYR A 382 38.84 -13.09 -23.37
CA TYR A 382 39.25 -13.09 -24.78
C TYR A 382 40.72 -12.71 -24.94
N LYS A 383 41.40 -13.33 -25.92
CA LYS A 383 42.83 -13.05 -26.21
C LYS A 383 43.09 -11.71 -26.92
N ASN A 384 42.05 -11.08 -27.48
CA ASN A 384 42.12 -9.78 -28.14
C ASN A 384 40.74 -9.11 -28.14
N HIS A 385 40.68 -7.82 -28.47
CA HIS A 385 39.46 -7.00 -28.41
C HIS A 385 38.52 -7.16 -29.62
N SER A 386 38.89 -7.96 -30.62
CA SER A 386 38.09 -8.15 -31.85
C SER A 386 36.70 -8.75 -31.60
N PRO A 387 36.52 -9.76 -30.71
CA PRO A 387 35.20 -10.31 -30.36
C PRO A 387 34.28 -9.27 -29.70
N ILE A 388 34.83 -8.38 -28.87
CA ILE A 388 34.06 -7.34 -28.20
C ILE A 388 33.61 -6.29 -29.22
N SER A 389 34.48 -5.88 -30.14
CA SER A 389 34.13 -4.94 -31.22
C SER A 389 33.01 -5.48 -32.12
N LYS A 390 33.05 -6.76 -32.49
CA LYS A 390 31.98 -7.42 -33.27
C LYS A 390 30.66 -7.47 -32.50
N ARG A 391 30.69 -7.83 -31.22
CA ARG A 391 29.50 -7.85 -30.36
C ARG A 391 28.91 -6.46 -30.18
N LEU A 392 29.74 -5.43 -30.02
CA LEU A 392 29.27 -4.06 -29.92
C LEU A 392 28.57 -3.59 -31.21
N ALA A 393 29.06 -4.01 -32.38
CA ALA A 393 28.39 -3.72 -33.66
C ALA A 393 27.01 -4.39 -33.74
N HIS A 394 26.89 -5.66 -33.33
CA HIS A 394 25.62 -6.38 -33.26
C HIS A 394 24.65 -5.76 -32.24
N ILE A 395 25.14 -5.36 -31.07
CA ILE A 395 24.33 -4.67 -30.04
C ILE A 395 23.79 -3.35 -30.60
N ARG A 396 24.61 -2.56 -31.31
CA ARG A 396 24.17 -1.31 -31.95
C ARG A 396 23.12 -1.55 -33.02
N GLU A 397 23.29 -2.57 -33.85
CA GLU A 397 22.30 -2.93 -34.86
C GLU A 397 20.95 -3.30 -34.22
N LYS A 398 20.96 -4.15 -33.18
CA LYS A 398 19.76 -4.48 -32.40
C LYS A 398 19.13 -3.26 -31.73
N ALA A 399 19.94 -2.34 -31.20
CA ALA A 399 19.46 -1.11 -30.59
C ALA A 399 18.77 -0.21 -31.64
N ILE A 400 19.36 -0.08 -32.83
CA ILE A 400 18.77 0.71 -33.93
C ILE A 400 17.45 0.10 -34.39
N THR A 401 17.37 -1.23 -34.51
CA THR A 401 16.09 -1.89 -34.87
C THR A 401 15.04 -1.73 -33.77
N HIS A 402 15.43 -1.85 -32.50
CA HIS A 402 14.48 -1.81 -31.38
C HIS A 402 13.99 -0.40 -31.03
N PHE A 403 14.87 0.60 -31.11
CA PHE A 403 14.57 1.99 -30.75
C PHE A 403 14.33 2.90 -31.97
N GLY A 404 14.63 2.45 -33.19
CA GLY A 404 14.50 3.25 -34.42
C GLY A 404 13.18 3.06 -35.18
N GLU A 405 12.25 2.23 -34.70
CA GLU A 405 10.89 2.09 -35.25
C GLU A 405 9.83 2.95 -34.53
N GLN A 406 10.24 4.01 -33.82
CA GLN A 406 9.32 5.03 -33.28
C GLN A 406 9.09 6.19 -34.24
#